data_AF-A0A9D1EVA8-F1
#
_entry.id   AF-A0A9D1EVA8-F1
#
_cell.length_a   1.000
_cell.length_b   1.000
_cell.length_c   1.000
_cell.angle_alpha   90.00
_cell.angle_beta   90.00
_cell.angle_gamma   90.00
#
_symmetry.space_group_name_H-M   'P 1'
#
loop_
_entity.id
_entity.type
_entity.pdbx_description
1 polymer ?
#
loop_
_entity_poly.entity_id
_entity_poly.type
_entity_poly.pdbx_seq_one_letter_code
_entity_poly.pdbx_strand_id
1 'polypeptide(L)'
;MIEILFEQSGDPLRAAALKDSEDVLCLPFLPDTGALQGGIGSPDRAAVLAMSLGQNGQSSDPKADLLAPLLTELKRLETYLGQGASVRIWYSDTPYSLCGLYHLCSILLKWGNAVYTVKMPEYLSAPRFITRYQNLGEVPPDVFSTFLTAEKKLSRLEIQMYAMHWENLKKDNSPLRAVVNGRVIGVPESVTVQPC
;
A
#
# COMPACT_ATOMS: atom_id res chain seq x y z
N MET A 1 -15.04 7.08 -8.79
CA MET A 1 -13.92 7.40 -7.86
C MET A 1 -13.28 6.07 -7.53
N ILE A 2 -11.98 5.93 -7.73
CA ILE A 2 -11.28 4.65 -7.59
C ILE A 2 -10.87 4.43 -6.14
N GLU A 3 -11.11 3.24 -5.62
CA GLU A 3 -10.68 2.77 -4.31
C GLU A 3 -9.37 1.99 -4.45
N ILE A 4 -8.37 2.30 -3.63
CA ILE A 4 -7.04 1.67 -3.72
C ILE A 4 -6.65 1.07 -2.37
N LEU A 5 -6.19 -0.18 -2.41
CA LEU A 5 -5.70 -0.96 -1.27
C LEU A 5 -4.29 -1.49 -1.57
N PHE A 6 -3.54 -1.83 -0.52
CA PHE A 6 -2.23 -2.47 -0.63
C PHE A 6 -2.26 -3.94 -0.21
N GLU A 7 -3.45 -4.47 0.04
CA GLU A 7 -3.69 -5.88 0.38
C GLU A 7 -3.69 -6.74 -0.89
N GLN A 8 -3.47 -8.05 -0.72
CA GLN A 8 -3.49 -9.01 -1.83
C GLN A 8 -4.87 -9.14 -2.47
N SER A 9 -5.92 -8.91 -1.67
CA SER A 9 -7.30 -8.93 -2.11
C SER A 9 -8.05 -7.70 -1.62
N GLY A 10 -8.96 -7.21 -2.45
CA GLY A 10 -9.91 -6.16 -2.13
C GLY A 10 -11.29 -6.72 -1.78
N ASP A 11 -11.44 -8.03 -1.60
CA ASP A 11 -12.74 -8.68 -1.40
C ASP A 11 -13.51 -8.15 -0.20
N PRO A 12 -12.89 -7.84 0.96
CA PRO A 12 -13.63 -7.21 2.05
C PRO A 12 -14.23 -5.86 1.65
N LEU A 13 -13.49 -5.04 0.90
CA LEU A 13 -13.97 -3.74 0.41
C LEU A 13 -15.00 -3.89 -0.71
N ARG A 14 -14.83 -4.85 -1.63
CA ARG A 14 -15.82 -5.16 -2.67
C ARG A 14 -17.12 -5.67 -2.05
N ALA A 15 -17.03 -6.55 -1.07
CA ALA A 15 -18.16 -7.11 -0.33
C ALA A 15 -18.85 -6.06 0.57
N ALA A 16 -18.13 -5.03 0.99
CA ALA A 16 -18.72 -3.90 1.71
C ALA A 16 -19.67 -3.05 0.83
N ALA A 17 -19.76 -3.37 -0.47
CA ALA A 17 -20.65 -2.75 -1.45
C ALA A 17 -20.57 -1.22 -1.49
N LEU A 18 -19.40 -0.65 -1.16
CA LEU A 18 -19.18 0.79 -1.20
C LEU A 18 -19.10 1.31 -2.65
N LYS A 19 -18.83 0.45 -3.64
CA LYS A 19 -18.84 0.70 -5.11
C LYS A 19 -18.97 -0.60 -5.92
N ASP A 20 -19.19 -0.46 -7.24
CA ASP A 20 -19.06 -1.53 -8.22
C ASP A 20 -17.63 -2.11 -8.23
N SER A 21 -17.50 -3.43 -8.44
CA SER A 21 -16.22 -4.16 -8.26
C SER A 21 -15.05 -3.67 -9.13
N GLU A 22 -15.35 -3.00 -10.24
CA GLU A 22 -14.38 -2.46 -11.21
C GLU A 22 -13.71 -1.16 -10.74
N ASP A 23 -14.18 -0.55 -9.65
CA ASP A 23 -13.59 0.66 -9.10
C ASP A 23 -12.57 0.38 -7.98
N VAL A 24 -12.24 -0.89 -7.71
CA VAL A 24 -11.31 -1.30 -6.63
C VAL A 24 -10.01 -1.87 -7.21
N LEU A 25 -8.89 -1.19 -6.96
CA LEU A 25 -7.55 -1.61 -7.34
C LEU A 25 -6.75 -2.11 -6.13
N CYS A 26 -6.10 -3.25 -6.29
CA CYS A 26 -5.22 -3.84 -5.28
C CYS A 26 -3.77 -3.75 -5.76
N LEU A 27 -2.90 -3.11 -4.98
CA LEU A 27 -1.50 -2.88 -5.33
C LEU A 27 -0.53 -3.50 -4.29
N PRO A 28 -0.58 -4.83 -4.04
CA PRO A 28 0.24 -5.53 -3.04
C PRO A 28 1.69 -5.70 -3.50
N PHE A 29 2.40 -4.61 -3.78
CA PHE A 29 3.80 -4.66 -4.21
C PHE A 29 4.79 -5.00 -3.08
N LEU A 30 4.33 -5.03 -1.83
CA LEU A 30 5.13 -5.27 -0.62
C LEU A 30 6.44 -4.45 -0.56
N PRO A 31 6.38 -3.11 -0.76
CA PRO A 31 7.58 -2.27 -0.84
C PRO A 31 8.39 -2.16 0.46
N ASP A 32 7.87 -2.66 1.56
CA ASP A 32 8.56 -2.75 2.84
C ASP A 32 9.66 -3.82 2.86
N THR A 33 9.60 -4.81 1.98
CA THR A 33 10.60 -5.89 1.87
C THR A 33 11.37 -5.76 0.57
N GLY A 34 12.68 -6.02 0.59
CA GLY A 34 13.57 -6.08 -0.56
C GLY A 34 14.04 -4.72 -1.10
N ALA A 35 14.94 -4.77 -2.06
CA ALA A 35 15.47 -3.59 -2.73
C ALA A 35 14.36 -2.83 -3.49
N LEU A 36 14.49 -1.50 -3.51
CA LEU A 36 13.67 -0.58 -4.28
C LEU A 36 14.49 0.17 -5.35
N GLN A 37 15.81 0.02 -5.36
CA GLN A 37 16.68 0.49 -6.43
C GLN A 37 16.29 -0.25 -7.73
N GLY A 38 15.92 0.51 -8.77
CA GLY A 38 15.27 0.00 -9.99
C GLY A 38 13.75 0.19 -10.03
N GLY A 39 13.12 0.58 -8.93
CA GLY A 39 11.68 0.90 -8.84
C GLY A 39 10.79 -0.29 -8.49
N ILE A 40 9.50 0.00 -8.25
CA ILE A 40 8.53 -1.00 -7.77
C ILE A 40 8.27 -2.14 -8.77
N GLY A 41 8.50 -1.84 -10.06
CA GLY A 41 8.28 -2.75 -11.18
C GLY A 41 9.54 -3.44 -11.66
N SER A 42 10.66 -3.33 -10.93
CA SER A 42 11.91 -3.93 -11.38
C SER A 42 11.79 -5.46 -11.40
N PRO A 43 12.46 -6.15 -12.34
CA PRO A 43 12.39 -7.60 -12.43
C PRO A 43 12.82 -8.33 -11.15
N ASP A 44 13.67 -7.72 -10.34
CA ASP A 44 14.17 -8.27 -9.08
C ASP A 44 13.09 -8.33 -7.98
N ARG A 45 12.02 -7.54 -8.13
CA ARG A 45 10.85 -7.56 -7.22
C ARG A 45 10.06 -8.86 -7.30
N ALA A 46 10.12 -9.58 -8.42
CA ALA A 46 9.37 -10.82 -8.60
C ALA A 46 9.77 -11.89 -7.58
N ALA A 47 11.06 -12.00 -7.24
CA ALA A 47 11.53 -12.95 -6.23
C ALA A 47 11.04 -12.58 -4.82
N VAL A 48 11.03 -11.28 -4.49
CA VAL A 48 10.50 -10.78 -3.21
C VAL A 48 9.02 -11.10 -3.08
N LEU A 49 8.23 -10.83 -4.13
CA LEU A 49 6.80 -11.17 -4.16
C LEU A 49 6.59 -12.68 -3.99
N ALA A 50 7.34 -13.51 -4.73
CA ALA A 50 7.22 -14.97 -4.61
C ALA A 50 7.51 -15.45 -3.19
N MET A 51 8.56 -14.93 -2.55
CA MET A 51 8.91 -15.28 -1.17
C MET A 51 7.82 -14.84 -0.19
N SER A 52 7.43 -13.56 -0.21
CA SER A 52 6.49 -13.01 0.77
C SER A 52 5.06 -13.52 0.61
N LEU A 53 4.67 -13.96 -0.59
CA LEU A 53 3.38 -14.59 -0.86
C LEU A 53 3.37 -16.11 -0.62
N GLY A 54 4.50 -16.68 -0.18
CA GLY A 54 4.62 -18.13 0.01
C GLY A 54 4.61 -18.94 -1.29
N GLN A 55 4.83 -18.29 -2.44
CA GLN A 55 4.85 -18.88 -3.78
C GLN A 55 6.26 -19.18 -4.29
N ASN A 56 7.26 -19.16 -3.41
CA ASN A 56 8.64 -19.45 -3.78
C ASN A 56 8.77 -20.87 -4.33
N GLY A 57 9.31 -21.01 -5.53
CA GLY A 57 9.43 -22.30 -6.24
C GLY A 57 8.11 -22.86 -6.81
N GLN A 58 6.99 -22.14 -6.69
CA GLN A 58 5.70 -22.55 -7.26
C GLN A 58 5.51 -22.05 -8.70
N SER A 59 6.10 -20.89 -9.04
CA SER A 59 6.06 -20.30 -10.37
C SER A 59 7.38 -20.53 -11.11
N SER A 60 7.29 -20.97 -12.37
CA SER A 60 8.42 -21.08 -13.29
C SER A 60 8.85 -19.73 -13.86
N ASP A 61 7.95 -18.74 -13.88
CA ASP A 61 8.24 -17.35 -14.24
C ASP A 61 7.52 -16.37 -13.30
N PRO A 62 8.10 -16.09 -12.11
CA PRO A 62 7.50 -15.19 -11.13
C PRO A 62 7.25 -13.77 -11.67
N LYS A 63 7.95 -13.34 -12.73
CA LYS A 63 7.73 -12.03 -13.34
C LYS A 63 6.41 -12.01 -14.08
N ALA A 64 6.12 -13.05 -14.85
CA ALA A 64 4.85 -13.19 -15.57
C ALA A 64 3.69 -13.42 -14.59
N ASP A 65 3.88 -14.27 -13.58
CA ASP A 65 2.78 -14.72 -12.72
C ASP A 65 2.43 -13.75 -11.59
N LEU A 66 3.43 -13.02 -11.07
CA LEU A 66 3.24 -12.15 -9.90
C LEU A 66 3.40 -10.67 -10.23
N LEU A 67 4.45 -10.29 -10.98
CA LEU A 67 4.76 -8.89 -11.20
C LEU A 67 3.91 -8.27 -12.33
N ALA A 68 3.75 -8.95 -13.46
CA ALA A 68 3.03 -8.43 -14.62
C ALA A 68 1.55 -8.09 -14.34
N PRO A 69 0.78 -8.88 -13.55
CA PRO A 69 -0.58 -8.51 -13.16
C PRO A 69 -0.62 -7.21 -12.35
N LEU A 70 0.30 -7.01 -11.42
CA LEU A 70 0.37 -5.78 -10.61
C LEU A 70 0.72 -4.55 -11.46
N LEU A 71 1.63 -4.71 -12.43
CA LEU A 71 1.93 -3.64 -13.39
C LEU A 71 0.74 -3.33 -14.30
N THR A 72 -0.12 -4.31 -14.58
CA THR A 72 -1.36 -4.10 -15.33
C THR A 72 -2.36 -3.28 -14.52
N GLU A 73 -2.50 -3.56 -13.22
CA GLU A 73 -3.34 -2.75 -12.32
C GLU A 73 -2.82 -1.30 -12.19
N LEU A 74 -1.50 -1.07 -12.18
CA LEU A 74 -0.95 0.29 -12.23
C LEU A 74 -1.29 1.02 -13.54
N LYS A 75 -1.23 0.35 -14.69
CA LYS A 75 -1.64 0.96 -15.98
C LYS A 75 -3.13 1.29 -15.99
N ARG A 76 -3.94 0.45 -15.35
CA ARG A 76 -5.37 0.68 -15.19
C ARG A 76 -5.65 1.91 -14.32
N LEU A 77 -4.90 2.08 -13.22
CA LEU A 77 -4.93 3.31 -12.42
C LEU A 77 -4.60 4.55 -13.27
N GLU A 78 -3.52 4.52 -14.06
CA GLU A 78 -3.15 5.64 -14.94
C GLU A 78 -4.25 5.97 -15.96
N THR A 79 -4.96 4.95 -16.46
CA THR A 79 -6.10 5.14 -17.36
C THR A 79 -7.22 5.91 -16.67
N TYR A 80 -7.63 5.51 -15.46
CA TYR A 80 -8.65 6.23 -14.70
C TYR A 80 -8.23 7.66 -14.34
N LEU A 81 -6.95 7.86 -14.00
CA LEU A 81 -6.42 9.18 -13.71
C LEU A 81 -6.46 10.09 -14.95
N GLY A 82 -6.13 9.57 -16.14
CA GLY A 82 -6.26 10.27 -17.42
C GLY A 82 -7.70 10.65 -17.77
N GLN A 83 -8.68 9.92 -17.25
CA GLN A 83 -10.11 10.24 -17.39
C GLN A 83 -10.61 11.22 -16.31
N GLY A 84 -9.74 11.71 -15.43
CA GLY A 84 -10.10 12.67 -14.38
C GLY A 84 -10.70 12.04 -13.12
N ALA A 85 -10.65 10.71 -12.97
CA ALA A 85 -11.20 10.03 -11.79
C ALA A 85 -10.46 10.47 -10.51
N SER A 86 -11.22 10.75 -9.45
CA SER A 86 -10.66 10.89 -8.09
C SER A 86 -10.31 9.54 -7.51
N VAL A 87 -9.35 9.51 -6.57
CA VAL A 87 -8.88 8.30 -5.90
C VAL A 87 -9.07 8.40 -4.39
N ARG A 88 -9.38 7.28 -3.74
CA ARG A 88 -9.39 7.11 -2.29
C ARG A 88 -8.45 5.96 -1.93
N ILE A 89 -7.48 6.25 -1.08
CA ILE A 89 -6.44 5.31 -0.66
C ILE A 89 -6.72 4.86 0.75
N TRP A 90 -6.88 3.55 0.94
CA TRP A 90 -7.07 2.95 2.25
C TRP A 90 -5.74 2.40 2.75
N TYR A 91 -5.37 2.76 3.98
CA TYR A 91 -4.07 2.36 4.52
C TYR A 91 -4.11 2.14 6.03
N SER A 92 -3.16 1.37 6.53
CA SER A 92 -2.90 1.10 7.95
C SER A 92 -1.49 1.57 8.33
N ASP A 93 -1.13 1.45 9.61
CA ASP A 93 0.23 1.74 10.09
C ASP A 93 1.22 0.57 9.87
N THR A 94 0.84 -0.44 9.07
CA THR A 94 1.78 -1.50 8.69
C THR A 94 2.86 -0.97 7.73
N PRO A 95 4.10 -1.51 7.78
CA PRO A 95 5.18 -1.05 6.92
C PRO A 95 4.83 -1.10 5.42
N TYR A 96 4.27 -2.21 4.93
CA TYR A 96 3.92 -2.34 3.51
C TYR A 96 2.85 -1.33 3.07
N SER A 97 1.88 -1.02 3.94
CA SER A 97 0.79 -0.10 3.63
C SER A 97 1.28 1.35 3.56
N LEU A 98 2.10 1.78 4.52
CA LEU A 98 2.71 3.12 4.48
C LEU A 98 3.70 3.27 3.33
N CYS A 99 4.53 2.27 3.08
CA CYS A 99 5.42 2.27 1.90
C CYS A 99 4.60 2.33 0.60
N GLY A 100 3.49 1.60 0.52
CA GLY A 100 2.54 1.64 -0.60
C GLY A 100 1.93 3.03 -0.81
N LEU A 101 1.51 3.69 0.27
CA LEU A 101 1.01 5.08 0.24
C LEU A 101 2.08 6.03 -0.31
N TYR A 102 3.32 5.94 0.17
CA TYR A 102 4.41 6.80 -0.29
C TYR A 102 4.68 6.60 -1.78
N HIS A 103 4.79 5.34 -2.20
CA HIS A 103 4.97 4.97 -3.59
C HIS A 103 3.84 5.51 -4.47
N LEU A 104 2.59 5.30 -4.06
CA LEU A 104 1.42 5.75 -4.82
C LEU A 104 1.36 7.28 -4.92
N CYS A 105 1.68 8.00 -3.84
CA CYS A 105 1.79 9.46 -3.88
C CYS A 105 2.89 9.96 -4.84
N SER A 106 3.99 9.22 -4.99
CA SER A 106 5.02 9.53 -5.99
C SER A 106 4.51 9.45 -7.42
N ILE A 107 3.60 8.50 -7.71
CA ILE A 107 2.90 8.41 -9.00
C ILE A 107 1.88 9.53 -9.13
N LEU A 108 1.03 9.73 -8.11
CA LEU A 108 -0.05 10.73 -8.11
C LEU A 108 0.46 12.17 -8.22
N LEU A 109 1.72 12.43 -7.90
CA LEU A 109 2.32 13.75 -8.06
C LEU A 109 2.27 14.25 -9.52
N LYS A 110 2.31 13.38 -10.53
CA LYS A 110 2.19 13.81 -11.95
C LYS A 110 0.75 14.16 -12.35
N TRP A 111 -0.23 13.88 -11.50
CA TRP A 111 -1.64 14.03 -11.77
C TRP A 111 -2.26 15.19 -10.97
N GLY A 112 -3.33 15.79 -11.50
CA GLY A 112 -4.10 16.87 -10.85
C GLY A 112 -5.36 16.39 -10.14
N ASN A 113 -5.61 15.08 -10.12
CA ASN A 113 -6.82 14.45 -9.62
C ASN A 113 -6.95 14.63 -8.11
N ALA A 114 -8.19 14.66 -7.61
CA ALA A 114 -8.44 14.69 -6.16
C ALA A 114 -8.04 13.37 -5.51
N VAL A 115 -7.23 13.46 -4.46
CA VAL A 115 -6.74 12.31 -3.68
C VAL A 115 -7.33 12.38 -2.28
N TYR A 116 -7.99 11.30 -1.87
CA TYR A 116 -8.51 11.09 -0.54
C TYR A 116 -7.76 9.93 0.11
N THR A 117 -7.69 9.94 1.43
CA THR A 117 -7.15 8.84 2.22
C THR A 117 -8.13 8.46 3.30
N VAL A 118 -8.20 7.18 3.62
CA VAL A 118 -8.88 6.67 4.80
C VAL A 118 -7.87 5.84 5.59
N LYS A 119 -7.52 6.32 6.78
CA LYS A 119 -6.63 5.60 7.68
C LYS A 119 -7.44 4.64 8.54
N MET A 120 -7.02 3.38 8.60
CA MET A 120 -7.56 2.41 9.55
C MET A 120 -7.30 2.90 10.99
N PRO A 121 -8.33 2.94 11.86
CA PRO A 121 -8.12 3.32 13.25
C PRO A 121 -7.27 2.28 13.99
N GLU A 122 -6.59 2.70 15.06
CA GLU A 122 -5.78 1.81 15.90
C GLU A 122 -6.63 0.71 16.54
N TYR A 123 -7.86 1.06 16.94
CA TYR A 123 -8.85 0.14 17.47
C TYR A 123 -10.26 0.67 17.26
N LEU A 124 -11.23 -0.23 17.34
CA LEU A 124 -12.65 0.09 17.43
C LEU A 124 -13.15 -0.18 18.84
N SER A 125 -13.91 0.76 19.37
CA SER A 125 -14.52 0.65 20.68
C SER A 125 -16.01 0.32 20.54
N ALA A 126 -16.41 -0.81 21.13
CA ALA A 126 -17.80 -1.16 21.35
C ALA A 126 -18.11 -1.10 22.85
N PRO A 127 -19.38 -1.09 23.28
CA PRO A 127 -19.74 -0.92 24.70
C PRO A 127 -19.10 -1.93 25.67
N ARG A 128 -18.63 -3.10 25.19
CA ARG A 128 -18.08 -4.18 26.03
C ARG A 128 -16.73 -4.74 25.57
N PHE A 129 -16.22 -4.32 24.43
CA PHE A 129 -14.98 -4.87 23.87
C PHE A 129 -14.28 -3.85 23.00
N ILE A 130 -12.97 -4.03 22.87
CA ILE A 130 -12.11 -3.30 21.94
C ILE A 130 -11.64 -4.31 20.90
N THR A 131 -11.77 -3.95 19.63
CA THR A 131 -11.28 -4.77 18.52
C THR A 131 -10.11 -4.06 17.85
N ARG A 132 -9.00 -4.77 17.67
CA ARG A 132 -7.83 -4.29 16.95
C ARG A 132 -7.57 -5.19 15.75
N TYR A 133 -7.52 -4.60 14.57
CA TYR A 133 -7.12 -5.26 13.33
C TYR A 133 -5.65 -4.94 13.06
N GLN A 134 -4.87 -5.91 12.59
CA GLN A 134 -3.47 -5.66 12.23
C GLN A 134 -3.37 -4.94 10.88
N ASN A 135 -4.27 -5.27 9.95
CA ASN A 135 -4.31 -4.73 8.61
C ASN A 135 -5.73 -4.69 8.04
N LEU A 136 -5.88 -4.12 6.85
CA LEU A 136 -7.18 -3.97 6.19
C LEU A 136 -7.74 -5.31 5.66
N GLY A 137 -6.88 -6.31 5.45
CA GLY A 137 -7.29 -7.64 5.01
C GLY A 137 -8.04 -8.44 6.09
N GLU A 138 -7.87 -8.08 7.37
CA GLU A 138 -8.59 -8.68 8.50
C GLU A 138 -9.96 -8.03 8.79
N VAL A 139 -10.23 -6.88 8.17
CA VAL A 139 -11.41 -6.07 8.49
C VAL A 139 -12.65 -6.66 7.81
N PRO A 140 -13.72 -6.98 8.57
CA PRO A 140 -14.97 -7.46 7.99
C PRO A 140 -15.62 -6.40 7.07
N PRO A 141 -16.33 -6.83 6.01
CA PRO A 141 -16.98 -5.92 5.07
C PRO A 141 -17.92 -4.88 5.73
N ASP A 142 -18.72 -5.30 6.70
CA ASP A 142 -19.68 -4.45 7.42
C ASP A 142 -18.99 -3.36 8.25
N VAL A 143 -17.78 -3.64 8.73
CA VAL A 143 -16.97 -2.71 9.53
C VAL A 143 -16.27 -1.67 8.65
N PHE A 144 -15.92 -2.02 7.41
CA PHE A 144 -15.12 -1.18 6.51
C PHE A 144 -15.74 0.22 6.27
N SER A 145 -17.07 0.26 6.17
CA SER A 145 -17.84 1.50 6.00
C SER A 145 -17.66 2.51 7.15
N THR A 146 -17.43 2.01 8.37
CA THR A 146 -17.29 2.86 9.57
C THR A 146 -16.03 3.74 9.51
N PHE A 147 -15.01 3.30 8.78
CA PHE A 147 -13.74 4.02 8.66
C PHE A 147 -13.84 5.25 7.76
N LEU A 148 -14.90 5.39 6.95
CA LEU A 148 -15.12 6.57 6.10
C LEU A 148 -15.19 7.88 6.91
N THR A 149 -15.50 7.81 8.20
CA THR A 149 -15.43 8.95 9.13
C THR A 149 -14.02 9.54 9.26
N ALA A 150 -12.98 8.76 8.97
CA ALA A 150 -11.58 9.17 8.95
C ALA A 150 -11.11 9.60 7.55
N GLU A 151 -12.02 9.75 6.58
CA GLU A 151 -11.67 10.24 5.25
C GLU A 151 -11.07 11.65 5.32
N LYS A 152 -9.94 11.82 4.63
CA LYS A 152 -9.26 13.10 4.50
C LYS A 152 -8.83 13.31 3.06
N LYS A 153 -9.17 14.47 2.50
CA LYS A 153 -8.60 14.95 1.24
C LYS A 153 -7.16 15.38 1.47
N LEU A 154 -6.22 14.84 0.69
CA LEU A 154 -4.83 15.28 0.74
C LEU A 154 -4.65 16.60 0.00
N SER A 155 -3.88 17.49 0.61
CA SER A 155 -3.33 18.66 -0.07
C SER A 155 -2.18 18.26 -1.01
N ARG A 156 -1.85 19.17 -1.94
CA ARG A 156 -0.71 18.98 -2.84
C ARG A 156 0.62 18.83 -2.09
N LEU A 157 0.78 19.57 -0.99
CA LEU A 157 1.99 19.52 -0.15
C LEU A 157 2.13 18.17 0.56
N GLU A 158 1.03 17.57 1.02
CA GLU A 158 1.07 16.24 1.63
C GLU A 158 1.43 15.16 0.61
N ILE A 159 0.90 15.24 -0.62
CA ILE A 159 1.27 14.32 -1.71
C ILE A 159 2.77 14.46 -2.01
N GLN A 160 3.30 15.69 -2.09
CA GLN A 160 4.73 15.95 -2.27
C GLN A 160 5.58 15.39 -1.13
N MET A 161 5.15 15.56 0.12
CA MET A 161 5.83 15.02 1.29
C MET A 161 5.93 13.49 1.22
N TYR A 162 4.83 12.79 0.93
CA TYR A 162 4.84 11.34 0.78
C TYR A 162 5.67 10.86 -0.41
N ALA A 163 5.63 11.57 -1.54
CA ALA A 163 6.48 11.30 -2.69
C ALA A 163 7.98 11.46 -2.34
N MET A 164 8.34 12.48 -1.57
CA MET A 164 9.70 12.66 -1.08
C MET A 164 10.13 11.53 -0.14
N HIS A 165 9.24 11.08 0.74
CA HIS A 165 9.51 9.90 1.58
C HIS A 165 9.78 8.66 0.73
N TRP A 166 9.03 8.43 -0.34
CA TRP A 166 9.32 7.35 -1.28
C TRP A 166 10.71 7.45 -1.92
N GLU A 167 11.10 8.63 -2.41
CA GLU A 167 12.43 8.83 -2.98
C GLU A 167 13.54 8.57 -1.95
N ASN A 168 13.32 8.95 -0.69
CA ASN A 168 14.26 8.67 0.39
C ASN A 168 14.37 7.15 0.66
N LEU A 169 13.26 6.41 0.65
CA LEU A 169 13.28 4.94 0.81
C LEU A 169 14.00 4.24 -0.34
N LYS A 170 13.88 4.77 -1.58
CA LYS A 170 14.63 4.26 -2.73
C LYS A 170 16.14 4.55 -2.64
N LYS A 171 16.52 5.71 -2.12
CA LYS A 171 17.93 6.08 -1.91
C LYS A 171 18.58 5.28 -0.79
N ASP A 172 17.86 5.11 0.31
CA ASP A 172 18.28 4.28 1.44
C ASP A 172 18.42 2.81 1.04
N ASN A 173 17.45 2.29 0.27
CA ASN A 173 17.45 0.96 -0.31
C ASN A 173 17.68 -0.19 0.69
N SER A 174 17.37 0.01 1.97
CA SER A 174 17.47 -1.06 2.97
C SER A 174 16.64 -2.30 2.57
N PRO A 175 17.10 -3.51 2.95
CA PRO A 175 16.41 -4.76 2.62
C PRO A 175 15.06 -4.91 3.33
N LEU A 176 14.87 -4.24 4.47
CA LEU A 176 13.61 -4.19 5.19
C LEU A 176 13.27 -2.76 5.57
N ARG A 177 11.98 -2.50 5.81
CA ARG A 177 11.47 -1.22 6.27
C ARG A 177 10.53 -1.45 7.43
N ALA A 178 10.65 -0.61 8.45
CA ALA A 178 9.84 -0.68 9.66
C ALA A 178 9.21 0.67 9.96
N VAL A 179 8.14 0.66 10.75
CA VAL A 179 7.48 1.89 11.22
C VAL A 179 7.96 2.19 12.62
N VAL A 180 8.67 3.30 12.79
CA VAL A 180 9.16 3.80 14.08
C VAL A 180 8.61 5.20 14.28
N ASN A 181 7.90 5.42 15.38
CA ASN A 181 7.25 6.70 15.70
C ASN A 181 6.36 7.23 14.54
N GLY A 182 5.61 6.33 13.89
CA GLY A 182 4.71 6.67 12.78
C GLY A 182 5.40 7.00 11.46
N ARG A 183 6.71 6.76 11.32
CA ARG A 183 7.47 6.98 10.09
C ARG A 183 8.13 5.70 9.63
N VAL A 184 8.18 5.51 8.32
CA VAL A 184 8.92 4.39 7.72
C VAL A 184 10.41 4.71 7.73
N ILE A 185 11.22 3.78 8.25
CA ILE A 185 12.67 3.81 8.21
C ILE A 185 13.21 2.54 7.54
N GLY A 186 14.39 2.63 6.93
CA GLY A 186 15.15 1.48 6.47
C GLY A 186 15.75 0.70 7.64
N VAL A 187 15.77 -0.62 7.53
CA VAL A 187 16.38 -1.54 8.49
C VAL A 187 17.47 -2.33 7.76
N PRO A 188 18.76 -2.17 8.13
CA PRO A 188 19.85 -2.91 7.52
C PRO A 188 19.83 -4.39 7.94
N GLU A 189 20.45 -5.25 7.13
CA GLU A 189 20.58 -6.70 7.39
C GLU A 189 21.40 -7.05 8.66
N SER A 190 22.20 -6.11 9.18
CA SER A 190 23.01 -6.28 10.38
C SER A 190 22.59 -5.31 11.49
N VAL A 191 21.83 -5.81 12.47
CA VAL A 191 21.68 -5.13 13.75
C VAL A 191 22.90 -5.50 14.59
N THR A 192 23.97 -4.72 14.49
CA THR A 192 25.03 -4.83 15.50
C THR A 192 24.44 -4.23 16.78
N VAL A 193 23.91 -5.08 17.65
CA VAL A 193 23.57 -4.66 19.01
C VAL A 193 24.90 -4.33 19.67
N GLN A 194 25.24 -3.04 19.74
CA GLN A 194 26.31 -2.61 20.63
C GLN A 194 25.83 -2.90 22.05
N PRO A 195 26.52 -3.77 22.83
CA PRO A 195 26.21 -3.95 24.23
C PRO A 195 26.37 -2.60 24.94
N CYS A 196 25.39 -2.25 25.78
CA CYS A 196 25.51 -1.14 26.73
C CYS A 196 26.66 -1.37 27.71
#